data_AF-A0A244EV60-F1
#
_entry.id   AF-A0A244EV60-F1
#
_cell.length_a   1.000
_cell.length_b   1.000
_cell.length_c   1.000
_cell.angle_alpha   90.00
_cell.angle_beta   90.00
_cell.angle_gamma   90.00
#
_symmetry.space_group_name_H-M   'P 1'
#
loop_
_entity.id
_entity.type
_entity.pdbx_description
1 polymer ?
#
loop_
_entity_poly.entity_id
_entity_poly.type
_entity_poly.pdbx_seq_one_letter_code
_entity_poly.pdbx_strand_id
1 'polypeptide(L)'
;MPRKTQGDTPAAPAKVSKSSTDYMREMRLRLKDAGLVKREFWIRPENVDALRGIEKALRQPFLGERIKLEDFMSENTYWTVSSLHKALSELDLVSHGQVEMSVIEGNAAGIKLIMADYGDLPIYIAVEGEQILADTVLIEVNKVKNVQAFNDVVLRSRDLFPLSSIGIEKLGGDKEVYCLFGALSAASSLTVIVQEILTLADNVLRAADAFEDHFIYGTALSGGEYS
;
A
#
# COMPACT_ATOMS: atom_id res chain seq x y z
N MET A 1 73.27 -7.05 -41.62
CA MET A 1 72.44 -8.17 -41.12
C MET A 1 72.93 -8.53 -39.72
N PRO A 2 72.14 -9.11 -38.79
CA PRO A 2 70.72 -8.97 -38.40
C PRO A 2 70.57 -8.67 -36.86
N ARG A 3 69.51 -8.02 -36.36
CA ARG A 3 68.24 -8.54 -35.75
C ARG A 3 68.45 -9.36 -34.45
N LYS A 4 67.89 -9.07 -33.26
CA LYS A 4 66.45 -9.04 -32.82
C LYS A 4 66.41 -8.52 -31.35
N THR A 5 65.59 -7.53 -30.96
CA THR A 5 64.18 -7.58 -30.46
C THR A 5 63.87 -8.52 -29.29
N GLN A 6 63.51 -7.93 -28.14
CA GLN A 6 62.35 -8.20 -27.23
C GLN A 6 62.75 -7.89 -25.76
N GLY A 7 61.91 -7.29 -24.92
CA GLY A 7 60.46 -7.17 -25.01
C GLY A 7 59.92 -5.85 -24.43
N ASP A 8 58.90 -5.35 -25.11
CA ASP A 8 57.86 -4.51 -24.56
C ASP A 8 57.13 -5.25 -23.43
N THR A 9 57.05 -4.60 -22.27
CA THR A 9 55.92 -4.80 -21.35
C THR A 9 55.01 -3.60 -21.57
N PRO A 10 53.75 -3.76 -22.02
CA PRO A 10 52.84 -2.63 -22.11
C PRO A 10 52.51 -2.16 -20.70
N ALA A 11 53.06 -1.01 -20.31
CA ALA A 11 52.65 -0.29 -19.12
C ALA A 11 51.16 0.03 -19.26
N ALA A 12 50.35 -0.50 -18.34
CA ALA A 12 48.93 -0.20 -18.25
C ALA A 12 48.70 1.32 -18.26
N PRO A 13 47.66 1.83 -18.95
CA PRO A 13 47.43 3.26 -19.04
C PRO A 13 47.24 3.83 -17.63
N ALA A 14 48.07 4.83 -17.29
CA ALA A 14 47.98 5.55 -16.03
C ALA A 14 46.56 6.14 -15.90
N LYS A 15 45.84 5.71 -14.86
CA LYS A 15 44.52 6.26 -14.53
C LYS A 15 44.67 7.75 -14.24
N VAL A 16 44.22 8.60 -15.16
CA VAL A 16 44.16 10.05 -14.96
C VAL A 16 43.41 10.32 -13.65
N SER A 17 44.08 10.92 -12.67
CA SER A 17 43.47 11.25 -11.38
C SER A 17 42.44 12.35 -11.61
N LYS A 18 41.16 11.96 -11.69
CA LYS A 18 40.06 12.90 -11.80
C LYS A 18 40.13 13.85 -10.60
N SER A 19 40.16 15.14 -10.86
CA SER A 19 40.13 16.15 -9.81
C SER A 19 38.71 16.22 -9.21
N SER A 20 38.57 16.72 -7.98
CA SER A 20 37.26 16.91 -7.34
C SER A 20 36.31 17.76 -8.20
N THR A 21 36.83 18.70 -9.00
CA THR A 21 36.04 19.51 -9.93
C THR A 21 35.53 18.73 -11.13
N ASP A 22 36.25 17.69 -11.57
CA ASP A 22 35.84 16.81 -12.67
C ASP A 22 34.67 15.92 -12.23
N TYR A 23 34.72 15.36 -11.02
CA TYR A 23 33.62 14.58 -10.44
C TYR A 23 32.35 15.41 -10.26
N MET A 24 32.48 16.66 -9.78
CA MET A 24 31.33 17.56 -9.65
C MET A 24 30.76 18.00 -11.00
N ARG A 25 31.59 18.11 -12.04
CA ARG A 25 31.14 18.40 -13.41
C ARG A 25 30.37 17.20 -13.98
N GLU A 26 30.92 16.00 -13.84
CA GLU A 26 30.31 14.76 -14.34
C GLU A 26 28.98 14.46 -13.64
N MET A 27 28.91 14.64 -12.32
CA MET A 27 27.66 14.52 -11.56
C MET A 27 26.58 15.52 -12.04
N ARG A 28 26.95 16.78 -12.29
CA ARG A 28 26.02 17.80 -12.81
C ARG A 28 25.54 17.49 -14.22
N LEU A 29 26.40 16.94 -15.08
CA LEU A 29 26.02 16.50 -16.41
C LEU A 29 25.00 15.36 -16.34
N ARG A 30 25.23 14.34 -15.50
CA ARG A 30 24.27 13.23 -15.31
C ARG A 30 22.91 13.70 -14.81
N LEU A 31 22.88 14.64 -13.85
CA LEU A 31 21.62 15.21 -13.37
C LEU A 31 20.88 15.96 -14.48
N LYS A 32 21.60 16.72 -15.30
CA LYS A 32 21.01 17.46 -16.43
C LYS A 32 20.50 16.52 -17.53
N ASP A 33 21.23 15.46 -17.84
CA ASP A 33 20.82 14.44 -18.83
C ASP A 33 19.58 13.67 -18.36
N ALA A 34 19.40 13.52 -17.04
CA ALA A 34 18.18 13.00 -16.43
C ALA A 34 17.00 14.00 -16.44
N GLY A 35 17.15 15.17 -17.09
CA GLY A 35 16.10 16.19 -17.19
C GLY A 35 15.96 17.10 -15.96
N LEU A 36 16.86 17.00 -14.97
CA LEU A 36 16.79 17.77 -13.73
C LEU A 36 17.39 19.17 -13.91
N VAL A 37 16.71 20.18 -13.37
CA VAL A 37 17.13 21.59 -13.44
C VAL A 37 17.70 22.03 -12.09
N LYS A 38 18.90 22.62 -12.10
CA LYS A 38 19.52 23.17 -10.88
C LYS A 38 18.71 24.36 -10.36
N ARG A 39 18.43 24.36 -9.06
CA ARG A 39 17.87 25.50 -8.31
C ARG A 39 18.77 25.82 -7.11
N GLU A 40 18.86 27.09 -6.77
CA GLU A 40 19.63 27.58 -5.62
C GLU A 40 18.66 28.13 -4.57
N PHE A 41 18.91 27.80 -3.31
CA PHE A 41 18.02 28.14 -2.20
C PHE A 41 18.81 28.76 -1.05
N TRP A 42 18.20 29.71 -0.36
CA TRP A 42 18.68 30.24 0.91
C TRP A 42 17.76 29.71 2.02
N ILE A 43 18.29 28.90 2.91
CA ILE A 43 17.54 28.28 4.00
C ILE A 43 18.31 28.38 5.32
N ARG A 44 17.60 28.27 6.44
CA ARG A 44 18.22 28.22 7.76
C ARG A 44 18.97 26.88 7.94
N PRO A 45 20.11 26.85 8.68
CA PRO A 45 20.89 25.63 8.89
C PRO A 45 20.08 24.44 9.44
N GLU A 46 19.11 24.71 10.32
CA GLU A 46 18.22 23.72 10.92
C GLU A 46 17.33 22.97 9.90
N ASN A 47 17.13 23.52 8.70
CA ASN A 47 16.21 22.96 7.70
C ASN A 47 16.90 22.22 6.54
N VAL A 48 18.22 22.03 6.62
CA VAL A 48 19.02 21.45 5.52
C VAL A 48 18.63 20.00 5.23
N ASP A 49 18.34 19.20 6.26
CA ASP A 49 17.99 17.79 6.07
C ASP A 49 16.58 17.61 5.52
N ALA A 50 15.63 18.47 5.91
CA ALA A 50 14.29 18.51 5.31
C ALA A 50 14.36 18.81 3.80
N LEU A 51 15.17 19.79 3.40
CA LEU A 51 15.37 20.12 1.98
C LEU A 51 15.97 18.95 1.18
N ARG A 52 16.89 18.17 1.77
CA ARG A 52 17.46 16.98 1.12
C ARG A 52 16.41 15.90 0.87
N GLY A 53 15.49 15.68 1.80
CA GLY A 53 14.39 14.73 1.65
C GLY A 53 13.48 15.11 0.47
N ILE A 54 13.06 16.38 0.43
CA ILE A 54 12.24 16.94 -0.65
C ILE A 54 12.98 16.85 -1.99
N GLU A 55 14.26 17.20 -2.03
CA GLU A 55 15.08 17.11 -3.26
C GLU A 55 15.13 15.68 -3.79
N LYS A 56 15.28 14.66 -2.93
CA LYS A 56 15.29 13.25 -3.35
C LYS A 56 13.95 12.81 -3.93
N ALA A 57 12.84 13.27 -3.35
CA ALA A 57 11.50 12.99 -3.87
C ALA A 57 11.27 13.63 -5.24
N LEU A 58 11.65 14.90 -5.42
CA LEU A 58 11.54 15.64 -6.67
C LEU A 58 12.41 15.07 -7.81
N ARG A 59 13.38 14.20 -7.50
CA ARG A 59 14.25 13.52 -8.49
C ARG A 59 13.67 12.21 -9.03
N GLN A 60 12.58 11.68 -8.47
CA GLN A 60 11.95 10.45 -8.96
C GLN A 60 11.17 10.68 -10.26
N PRO A 61 11.14 9.72 -11.21
CA PRO A 61 10.32 9.82 -12.41
C PRO A 61 8.85 9.94 -12.04
N PHE A 62 8.18 10.91 -12.64
CA PHE A 62 6.83 11.29 -12.29
C PHE A 62 5.78 10.54 -13.13
N LEU A 63 4.69 10.07 -12.52
CA LEU A 63 3.63 9.28 -13.17
C LEU A 63 2.26 9.99 -13.17
N GLY A 64 2.20 11.33 -13.26
CA GLY A 64 0.92 12.07 -13.19
C GLY A 64 0.97 13.57 -13.53
N GLU A 65 0.08 14.38 -12.93
CA GLU A 65 0.05 15.86 -13.01
C GLU A 65 0.61 16.53 -11.74
N ARG A 66 1.55 17.47 -11.94
CA ARG A 66 2.40 18.23 -10.98
C ARG A 66 2.24 17.92 -9.48
N ILE A 67 3.35 17.52 -8.84
CA ILE A 67 3.52 17.51 -7.37
C ILE A 67 3.09 18.87 -6.79
N LYS A 68 1.96 18.92 -6.10
CA LYS A 68 1.59 20.06 -5.25
C LYS A 68 2.45 19.97 -3.99
N LEU A 69 3.41 20.88 -3.85
CA LEU A 69 4.33 20.92 -2.70
C LEU A 69 3.61 21.22 -1.37
N GLU A 70 2.32 21.56 -1.41
CA GLU A 70 1.44 21.75 -0.25
C GLU A 70 1.30 20.45 0.57
N ASP A 71 1.40 19.27 -0.06
CA ASP A 71 1.27 17.98 0.62
C ASP A 71 2.55 17.51 1.35
N PHE A 72 3.69 18.18 1.15
CA PHE A 72 4.94 17.87 1.85
C PHE A 72 5.16 18.70 3.13
N MET A 73 4.27 19.66 3.41
CA MET A 73 4.40 20.62 4.52
C MET A 73 3.45 20.39 5.69
N SER A 74 2.70 19.28 5.74
CA SER A 74 2.08 18.88 7.00
C SER A 74 3.10 18.12 7.86
N GLU A 75 3.71 18.83 8.81
CA GLU A 75 4.17 18.18 10.03
C GLU A 75 3.03 17.30 10.58
N ASN A 76 3.27 16.00 10.75
CA ASN A 76 2.47 15.05 11.55
C ASN A 76 0.97 15.38 11.69
N THR A 77 0.21 15.36 10.60
CA THR A 77 -1.26 15.32 10.73
C THR A 77 -1.68 13.86 10.59
N TYR A 78 -1.94 13.21 11.72
CA TYR A 78 -2.59 11.90 11.71
C TYR A 78 -3.95 12.05 11.02
N TRP A 79 -4.29 11.11 10.16
CA TRP A 79 -5.63 11.01 9.59
C TRP A 79 -6.66 10.96 10.72
N THR A 80 -7.80 11.59 10.46
CA THR A 80 -9.03 11.43 11.23
C THR A 80 -10.05 10.82 10.29
N VAL A 81 -11.13 10.23 10.82
CA VAL A 81 -12.22 9.70 9.99
C VAL A 81 -12.71 10.76 8.98
N SER A 82 -12.88 12.02 9.42
CA SER A 82 -13.37 13.10 8.56
C SER A 82 -12.36 13.53 7.51
N SER A 83 -11.08 13.70 7.86
CA SER A 83 -10.05 14.08 6.89
C SER A 83 -9.77 12.99 5.87
N LEU A 84 -9.75 11.72 6.30
CA LEU A 84 -9.56 10.58 5.43
C LEU A 84 -10.76 10.38 4.50
N HIS A 85 -11.99 10.46 5.03
CA HIS A 85 -13.20 10.40 4.21
C HIS A 85 -13.20 11.49 3.13
N LYS A 86 -12.86 12.73 3.48
CA LYS A 86 -12.76 13.81 2.50
C LYS A 86 -11.73 13.48 1.42
N ALA A 87 -10.53 13.06 1.81
CA ALA A 87 -9.47 12.74 0.87
C ALA A 87 -9.84 11.56 -0.07
N LEU A 88 -10.48 10.52 0.46
CA LEU A 88 -10.96 9.39 -0.33
C LEU A 88 -12.07 9.81 -1.30
N SER A 89 -12.96 10.75 -0.90
CA SER A 89 -14.05 11.23 -1.77
C SER A 89 -13.58 11.95 -3.03
N GLU A 90 -12.36 12.50 -3.00
CA GLU A 90 -11.75 13.23 -4.12
C GLU A 90 -11.05 12.30 -5.12
N LEU A 91 -10.97 10.99 -4.86
CA LEU A 91 -10.37 10.03 -5.77
C LEU A 91 -11.25 9.76 -7.00
N ASP A 92 -10.62 9.55 -8.14
CA ASP A 92 -11.30 9.21 -9.39
C ASP A 92 -12.16 7.94 -9.24
N LEU A 93 -11.66 6.94 -8.50
CA LEU A 93 -12.37 5.68 -8.21
C LEU A 93 -13.74 5.92 -7.55
N VAL A 94 -13.83 6.91 -6.66
CA VAL A 94 -15.08 7.24 -5.96
C VAL A 94 -15.97 8.11 -6.83
N SER A 95 -15.41 9.13 -7.48
CA SER A 95 -16.17 10.04 -8.35
C SER A 95 -16.75 9.38 -9.61
N HIS A 96 -16.10 8.32 -10.11
CA HIS A 96 -16.57 7.52 -11.24
C HIS A 96 -17.46 6.34 -10.81
N GLY A 97 -17.75 6.19 -9.52
CA GLY A 97 -18.69 5.19 -8.99
C GLY A 97 -18.14 3.76 -8.94
N GLN A 98 -16.82 3.56 -9.03
CA GLN A 98 -16.20 2.25 -8.82
C GLN A 98 -16.12 1.89 -7.33
N VAL A 99 -16.10 2.91 -6.47
CA VAL A 99 -16.17 2.75 -5.01
C VAL A 99 -17.29 3.64 -4.48
N GLU A 100 -18.33 3.03 -3.91
CA GLU A 100 -19.34 3.77 -3.14
C GLU A 100 -18.82 3.97 -1.72
N MET A 101 -18.98 5.18 -1.18
CA MET A 101 -18.49 5.52 0.15
C MET A 101 -19.61 6.09 1.02
N SER A 102 -19.65 5.63 2.27
CA SER A 102 -20.57 6.15 3.30
C SER A 102 -19.86 6.26 4.66
N VAL A 103 -20.36 7.14 5.53
CA VAL A 103 -19.88 7.27 6.91
C VAL A 103 -20.75 6.42 7.82
N ILE A 104 -20.11 5.68 8.73
CA ILE A 104 -20.79 4.98 9.81
C ILE A 104 -20.83 5.92 11.01
N GLU A 105 -22.03 6.30 11.42
CA GLU A 105 -22.27 7.14 12.59
C GLU A 105 -22.52 6.28 13.84
N GLY A 106 -22.08 6.76 15.01
CA GLY A 106 -22.31 6.11 16.30
C GLY A 106 -21.04 5.98 17.14
N ASN A 107 -21.05 5.02 18.09
CA ASN A 107 -19.95 4.83 19.03
C ASN A 107 -18.68 4.22 18.40
N ALA A 108 -18.81 3.62 17.21
CA ALA A 108 -17.72 3.11 16.37
C ALA A 108 -17.75 3.85 15.02
N ALA A 109 -17.45 5.15 15.05
CA ALA A 109 -17.45 5.97 13.86
C ALA A 109 -16.37 5.51 12.87
N GLY A 110 -16.73 5.38 11.59
CA GLY A 110 -15.84 4.87 10.57
C GLY A 110 -16.28 5.20 9.15
N ILE A 111 -15.53 4.71 8.17
CA ILE A 111 -15.83 4.84 6.75
C ILE A 111 -16.17 3.45 6.22
N LYS A 112 -17.25 3.34 5.46
CA LYS A 112 -17.59 2.13 4.72
C LYS A 112 -17.36 2.39 3.24
N LEU A 113 -16.56 1.54 2.62
CA LEU A 113 -16.36 1.47 1.18
C LEU A 113 -17.08 0.23 0.64
N ILE A 114 -17.76 0.37 -0.50
CA ILE A 114 -18.26 -0.75 -1.30
C ILE A 114 -17.46 -0.78 -2.59
N MET A 115 -16.74 -1.87 -2.80
CA MET A 115 -15.83 -2.05 -3.92
C MET A 115 -16.56 -2.75 -5.07
N ALA A 116 -17.09 -1.99 -6.03
CA ALA A 116 -17.95 -2.53 -7.09
C ALA A 116 -17.24 -3.58 -7.97
N ASP A 117 -15.98 -3.30 -8.33
CA ASP A 117 -15.14 -4.21 -9.14
C ASP A 117 -14.78 -5.52 -8.40
N TYR A 118 -15.09 -5.62 -7.10
CA TYR A 118 -14.84 -6.78 -6.24
C TYR A 118 -16.14 -7.49 -5.83
N GLY A 119 -17.21 -7.34 -6.62
CA GLY A 119 -18.51 -7.96 -6.32
C GLY A 119 -19.21 -7.29 -5.13
N ASP A 120 -19.15 -5.96 -5.08
CA ASP A 120 -19.73 -5.14 -4.02
C ASP A 120 -19.14 -5.45 -2.61
N LEU A 121 -17.86 -5.82 -2.56
CA LEU A 121 -17.17 -6.16 -1.31
C LEU A 121 -17.18 -4.96 -0.34
N PRO A 122 -17.75 -5.10 0.88
CA PRO A 122 -17.70 -4.03 1.87
C PRO A 122 -16.35 -4.03 2.60
N ILE A 123 -15.70 -2.87 2.68
CA ILE A 123 -14.53 -2.63 3.52
C ILE A 123 -14.89 -1.56 4.56
N TYR A 124 -14.59 -1.85 5.82
CA TYR A 124 -14.79 -0.95 6.94
C TYR A 124 -13.45 -0.36 7.34
N ILE A 125 -13.42 0.94 7.56
CA ILE A 125 -12.23 1.67 7.96
C ILE A 125 -12.52 2.42 9.26
N ALA A 126 -11.72 2.14 10.28
CA ALA A 126 -11.71 2.88 11.53
C ALA A 126 -10.38 3.62 11.70
N VAL A 127 -10.43 4.77 12.35
CA VAL A 127 -9.21 5.52 12.70
C VAL A 127 -9.14 5.63 14.22
N GLU A 128 -8.18 4.93 14.80
CA GLU A 128 -8.01 4.79 16.25
C GLU A 128 -6.63 5.31 16.67
N GLY A 129 -6.61 6.55 17.20
CA GLY A 129 -5.37 7.20 17.59
C GLY A 129 -4.41 7.38 16.42
N GLU A 130 -3.28 6.67 16.46
CA GLU A 130 -2.23 6.72 15.43
C GLU A 130 -2.34 5.60 14.38
N GLN A 131 -3.43 4.82 14.42
CA GLN A 131 -3.65 3.68 13.54
C GLN A 131 -4.92 3.86 12.71
N ILE A 132 -4.87 3.35 11.49
CA ILE A 132 -6.01 3.11 10.62
C ILE A 132 -6.17 1.61 10.55
N LEU A 133 -7.36 1.12 10.89
CA LEU A 133 -7.76 -0.27 10.72
C LEU A 133 -8.64 -0.34 9.49
N ALA A 134 -8.38 -1.30 8.62
CA ALA A 134 -9.24 -1.63 7.50
C ALA A 134 -9.60 -3.11 7.58
N ASP A 135 -10.88 -3.45 7.65
CA ASP A 135 -11.36 -4.81 7.79
C ASP A 135 -12.51 -5.13 6.85
N THR A 136 -12.68 -6.42 6.57
CA THR A 136 -13.80 -6.95 5.81
C THR A 136 -14.11 -8.38 6.21
N VAL A 137 -15.37 -8.77 6.07
CA VAL A 137 -15.87 -10.08 6.46
C VAL A 137 -15.54 -11.10 5.37
N LEU A 138 -14.85 -12.17 5.74
CA LEU A 138 -14.62 -13.32 4.87
C LEU A 138 -15.83 -14.26 4.91
N ILE A 139 -16.15 -14.79 6.10
CA ILE A 139 -17.25 -15.75 6.27
C ILE A 139 -17.70 -15.84 7.73
N GLU A 140 -18.96 -16.19 7.96
CA GLU A 140 -19.46 -16.52 9.30
C GLU A 140 -18.86 -17.82 9.82
N VAL A 141 -18.52 -17.87 11.11
CA VAL A 141 -17.91 -19.07 11.74
C VAL A 141 -18.84 -20.29 11.61
N ASN A 142 -20.15 -20.09 11.70
CA ASN A 142 -21.16 -21.15 11.54
C ASN A 142 -21.25 -21.74 10.11
N LYS A 143 -20.61 -21.11 9.12
CA LYS A 143 -20.52 -21.59 7.74
C LYS A 143 -19.19 -22.29 7.45
N VAL A 144 -18.42 -22.63 8.48
CA VAL A 144 -17.18 -23.39 8.34
C VAL A 144 -17.42 -24.86 8.72
N LYS A 145 -17.07 -25.79 7.83
CA LYS A 145 -17.30 -27.25 8.01
C LYS A 145 -16.66 -27.80 9.28
N ASN A 146 -15.41 -27.40 9.54
CA ASN A 146 -14.64 -27.79 10.72
C ASN A 146 -13.77 -26.62 11.15
N VAL A 147 -14.25 -25.85 12.13
CA VAL A 147 -13.61 -24.65 12.68
C VAL A 147 -12.19 -24.94 13.17
N GLN A 148 -11.96 -26.07 13.84
CA GLN A 148 -10.64 -26.40 14.40
C GLN A 148 -9.61 -26.68 13.30
N ALA A 149 -9.99 -27.47 12.29
CA ALA A 149 -9.12 -27.74 11.15
C ALA A 149 -8.87 -26.47 10.32
N PHE A 150 -9.90 -25.65 10.14
CA PHE A 150 -9.78 -24.39 9.43
C PHE A 150 -8.84 -23.40 10.13
N ASN A 151 -8.91 -23.32 11.47
CA ASN A 151 -7.99 -22.49 12.24
C ASN A 151 -6.51 -22.88 12.03
N ASP A 152 -6.18 -24.19 11.98
CA ASP A 152 -4.80 -24.62 11.71
C ASP A 152 -4.34 -24.20 10.30
N VAL A 153 -5.22 -24.31 9.30
CA VAL A 153 -4.95 -23.85 7.93
C VAL A 153 -4.74 -22.35 7.88
N VAL A 154 -5.63 -21.56 8.48
CA VAL A 154 -5.53 -20.10 8.55
C VAL A 154 -4.22 -19.67 9.21
N LEU A 155 -3.84 -20.28 10.34
CA LEU A 155 -2.59 -19.94 11.04
C LEU A 155 -1.33 -20.26 10.23
N ARG A 156 -1.40 -21.18 9.26
CA ARG A 156 -0.30 -21.53 8.34
C ARG A 156 -0.34 -20.77 7.03
N SER A 157 -1.36 -19.94 6.81
CA SER A 157 -1.60 -19.22 5.55
C SER A 157 -1.00 -17.82 5.48
N ARG A 158 -0.24 -17.39 6.51
CA ARG A 158 0.33 -16.03 6.62
C ARG A 158 1.03 -15.55 5.34
N ASP A 159 1.78 -16.44 4.69
CA ASP A 159 2.58 -16.07 3.51
C ASP A 159 1.72 -15.87 2.23
N LEU A 160 0.43 -16.25 2.26
CA LEU A 160 -0.48 -16.13 1.12
C LEU A 160 -1.13 -14.75 1.01
N PHE A 161 -1.24 -14.03 2.13
CA PHE A 161 -1.98 -12.77 2.26
C PHE A 161 -1.06 -11.65 2.76
N PRO A 162 -0.18 -11.12 1.90
CA PRO A 162 0.71 -10.04 2.30
C PRO A 162 -0.11 -8.85 2.78
N LEU A 163 0.32 -8.20 3.87
CA LEU A 163 -0.32 -6.99 4.41
C LEU A 163 -1.75 -7.20 4.94
N SER A 164 -2.21 -8.44 5.05
CA SER A 164 -3.48 -8.78 5.68
C SER A 164 -3.30 -9.85 6.74
N SER A 165 -4.05 -9.72 7.82
CA SER A 165 -4.19 -10.72 8.87
C SER A 165 -5.60 -11.29 8.84
N ILE A 166 -5.76 -12.53 9.29
CA ILE A 166 -7.08 -13.15 9.45
C ILE A 166 -7.35 -13.27 10.95
N GLY A 167 -8.53 -12.81 11.36
CA GLY A 167 -9.01 -12.85 12.74
C GLY A 167 -10.40 -13.43 12.85
N ILE A 168 -10.84 -13.64 14.10
CA ILE A 168 -12.23 -13.96 14.42
C ILE A 168 -12.77 -12.78 15.23
N GLU A 169 -13.91 -12.24 14.79
CA GLU A 169 -14.57 -11.11 15.43
C GLU A 169 -16.05 -11.39 15.71
N LYS A 170 -16.60 -10.66 16.68
CA LYS A 170 -18.02 -10.72 17.06
C LYS A 170 -18.78 -9.53 16.48
N LEU A 171 -19.64 -9.78 15.49
CA LEU A 171 -20.59 -8.77 14.97
C LEU A 171 -21.86 -8.74 15.82
N GLY A 172 -21.77 -8.27 17.07
CA GLY A 172 -22.92 -8.06 17.96
C GLY A 172 -23.70 -9.34 18.34
N GLY A 173 -24.07 -9.47 19.62
CA GLY A 173 -24.67 -10.71 20.11
C GLY A 173 -23.71 -11.90 19.95
N ASP A 174 -24.22 -13.03 19.45
CA ASP A 174 -23.48 -14.30 19.32
C ASP A 174 -22.95 -14.57 17.89
N LYS A 175 -23.00 -13.58 16.99
CA LYS A 175 -22.54 -13.77 15.62
C LYS A 175 -21.02 -13.59 15.53
N GLU A 176 -20.31 -14.69 15.26
CA GLU A 176 -18.87 -14.69 15.01
C GLU A 176 -18.56 -14.82 13.51
N VAL A 177 -17.56 -14.07 13.04
CA VAL A 177 -17.08 -14.12 11.66
C VAL A 177 -15.57 -14.21 11.62
N TYR A 178 -15.05 -14.84 10.57
CA TYR A 178 -13.68 -14.62 10.14
C TYR A 178 -13.62 -13.32 9.36
N CYS A 179 -12.68 -12.45 9.70
CA CYS A 179 -12.39 -11.20 9.01
C CYS A 179 -10.97 -11.23 8.44
N LEU A 180 -10.77 -10.55 7.32
CA LEU A 180 -9.45 -10.11 6.92
C LEU A 180 -9.31 -8.65 7.30
N PHE A 181 -8.18 -8.30 7.90
CA PHE A 181 -7.91 -6.93 8.30
C PHE A 181 -6.44 -6.54 8.10
N GLY A 182 -6.22 -5.25 7.85
CA GLY A 182 -4.93 -4.59 7.80
C GLY A 182 -4.89 -3.43 8.80
N ALA A 183 -3.68 -3.13 9.28
CA ALA A 183 -3.43 -1.99 10.16
C ALA A 183 -2.32 -1.13 9.55
N LEU A 184 -2.56 0.18 9.52
CA LEU A 184 -1.69 1.17 8.88
C LEU A 184 -1.46 2.33 9.83
N SER A 185 -0.30 2.97 9.76
CA SER A 185 -0.11 4.23 10.48
C SER A 185 -1.08 5.29 9.94
N ALA A 186 -1.73 6.02 10.83
CA ALA A 186 -2.51 7.22 10.49
C ALA A 186 -1.63 8.38 10.01
N ALA A 187 -0.30 8.26 10.06
CA ALA A 187 0.62 9.19 9.42
C ALA A 187 1.02 8.76 7.99
N SER A 188 0.51 7.62 7.49
CA SER A 188 0.77 7.15 6.14
C SER A 188 0.23 8.12 5.09
N SER A 189 0.89 8.20 3.94
CA SER A 189 0.34 8.97 2.81
C SER A 189 -0.96 8.34 2.30
N LEU A 190 -1.83 9.17 1.71
CA LEU A 190 -3.08 8.69 1.10
C LEU A 190 -2.83 7.57 0.09
N THR A 191 -1.78 7.69 -0.73
CA THR A 191 -1.39 6.66 -1.71
C THR A 191 -1.10 5.31 -1.06
N VAL A 192 -0.38 5.30 0.07
CA VAL A 192 -0.10 4.05 0.80
C VAL A 192 -1.40 3.48 1.35
N ILE A 193 -2.26 4.31 1.93
CA ILE A 193 -3.55 3.86 2.48
C ILE A 193 -4.43 3.23 1.38
N VAL A 194 -4.54 3.89 0.22
CA VAL A 194 -5.29 3.36 -0.92
C VAL A 194 -4.71 2.05 -1.43
N GLN A 195 -3.38 1.95 -1.56
CA GLN A 195 -2.73 0.71 -2.00
C GLN A 195 -3.02 -0.45 -1.06
N GLU A 196 -3.02 -0.20 0.24
CA GLU A 196 -3.26 -1.21 1.27
C GLU A 196 -4.72 -1.65 1.31
N ILE A 197 -5.68 -0.75 1.09
CA ILE A 197 -7.10 -1.07 0.93
C ILE A 197 -7.33 -1.97 -0.30
N LEU A 198 -6.71 -1.64 -1.44
CA LEU A 198 -6.81 -2.46 -2.65
C LEU A 198 -6.15 -3.83 -2.46
N THR A 199 -5.01 -3.87 -1.77
CA THR A 199 -4.33 -5.14 -1.44
C THR A 199 -5.19 -6.00 -0.53
N LEU A 200 -5.87 -5.40 0.46
CA LEU A 200 -6.83 -6.11 1.31
C LEU A 200 -7.98 -6.70 0.47
N ALA A 201 -8.54 -5.93 -0.46
CA ALA A 201 -9.60 -6.40 -1.35
C ALA A 201 -9.13 -7.62 -2.19
N ASP A 202 -7.97 -7.54 -2.82
CA ASP A 202 -7.38 -8.65 -3.58
C ASP A 202 -7.15 -9.91 -2.70
N ASN A 203 -6.66 -9.70 -1.48
CA ASN A 203 -6.38 -10.79 -0.55
C ASN A 203 -7.65 -11.50 -0.08
N VAL A 204 -8.78 -10.81 0.00
CA VAL A 204 -10.06 -11.42 0.39
C VAL A 204 -10.56 -12.38 -0.66
N LEU A 205 -10.48 -11.99 -1.94
CA LEU A 205 -10.83 -12.88 -3.04
C LEU A 205 -9.92 -14.10 -3.04
N ARG A 206 -8.60 -13.88 -2.89
CA ARG A 206 -7.64 -14.99 -2.79
C ARG A 206 -7.92 -15.89 -1.60
N ALA A 207 -8.31 -15.34 -0.45
CA ALA A 207 -8.64 -16.11 0.74
C ALA A 207 -9.93 -16.91 0.55
N ALA A 208 -10.94 -16.32 -0.10
CA ALA A 208 -12.17 -17.00 -0.44
C ALA A 208 -11.90 -18.23 -1.32
N ASP A 209 -11.07 -18.08 -2.37
CA ASP A 209 -10.68 -19.18 -3.26
C ASP A 209 -9.82 -20.23 -2.53
N ALA A 210 -8.82 -19.79 -1.75
CA ALA A 210 -7.90 -20.69 -1.06
C ALA A 210 -8.59 -21.55 0.02
N PHE A 211 -9.71 -21.08 0.55
CA PHE A 211 -10.42 -21.71 1.66
C PHE A 211 -11.79 -22.26 1.29
N GLU A 212 -12.17 -22.21 0.02
CA GLU A 212 -13.50 -22.62 -0.48
C GLU A 212 -13.91 -24.01 0.02
N ASP A 213 -12.97 -24.96 0.01
CA ASP A 213 -13.19 -26.34 0.47
C ASP A 213 -13.57 -26.47 1.95
N HIS A 214 -13.32 -25.43 2.76
CA HIS A 214 -13.70 -25.39 4.17
C HIS A 214 -15.09 -24.78 4.41
N PHE A 215 -15.71 -24.19 3.39
CA PHE A 215 -16.94 -23.40 3.53
C PHE A 215 -18.20 -24.21 3.22
N ILE A 216 -19.26 -23.90 3.96
CA ILE A 216 -20.62 -24.41 3.76
C ILE A 216 -21.38 -23.35 2.97
N TYR A 217 -21.48 -23.54 1.67
CA TYR A 217 -22.47 -22.83 0.86
C TYR A 217 -23.78 -23.59 0.97
N GLY A 218 -24.85 -22.90 1.36
CA GLY A 218 -26.16 -23.52 1.50
C GLY A 218 -26.52 -24.25 0.21
N THR A 219 -26.63 -25.58 0.28
CA THR A 219 -27.37 -26.32 -0.73
C THR A 219 -28.77 -25.73 -0.74
N ALA A 220 -29.20 -25.21 -1.89
CA ALA A 220 -30.61 -25.01 -2.11
C ALA A 220 -31.30 -26.32 -1.71
N LEU A 221 -32.23 -26.25 -0.77
CA LEU A 221 -33.12 -27.35 -0.42
C LEU A 221 -33.90 -27.69 -1.69
N SER A 222 -33.35 -28.57 -2.54
CA SER A 222 -34.11 -29.22 -3.60
C SER A 222 -35.15 -30.06 -2.86
N GLY A 223 -36.40 -29.63 -3.05
CA GLY A 223 -37.53 -29.90 -2.18
C GLY A 223 -37.81 -31.37 -1.92
N GLY A 224 -38.56 -31.55 -0.83
CA GLY A 224 -39.00 -32.83 -0.36
C GLY A 224 -39.75 -33.62 -1.42
N GLU A 225 -39.56 -34.93 -1.31
CA GLU A 225 -40.54 -35.98 -1.52
C GLU A 225 -41.95 -35.45 -1.80
N TYR A 226 -42.37 -35.53 -3.06
CA TYR A 226 -43.78 -35.76 -3.35
C TYR A 226 -43.95 -37.27 -3.50
N SER A 227 -44.84 -37.78 -2.64
CA SER A 227 -45.40 -39.13 -2.62
C SER A 227 -45.85 -39.65 -3.99
#